data_AF-A0A662F7P9-F1
#
_entry.id   AF-A0A662F7P9-F1
#
_cell.length_a   1.000
_cell.length_b   1.000
_cell.length_c   1.000
_cell.angle_alpha   90.00
_cell.angle_beta   90.00
_cell.angle_gamma   90.00
#
_symmetry.space_group_name_H-M   'P 1'
#
loop_
_entity.id
_entity.type
_entity.pdbx_description
1 polymer ?
#
loop_
_entity_poly.entity_id
_entity_poly.type
_entity_poly.pdbx_seq_one_letter_code
_entity_poly.pdbx_strand_id
1 'polypeptide(L)'
;MGLFGGEKKRDDAAKKAVKQPLPIDKILDMRKRGLSNNQIVEALQKDGYTITQIFDALNQCDLREATDAGMKPMEGAPDKPLDLGPSQIEPAPDFYSGGAQPPQQLDYPQGYQQPYMGMTEEELVEKIEEVTETIIEEKWKDFVETVEKIIDWKNAFTEKVDGIAKDLEHLKQEFDKLHTAILRKVEQYDKSMGNVGAQLKAMEMVFKDVLPQFTDNVKMLSQVTEGISKKRRKKK
;
A
#
# COMPACT_ATOMS: atom_id res chain seq x y z
N MET A 1 -39.34 19.45 66.98
CA MET A 1 -40.11 18.56 66.11
C MET A 1 -39.50 18.67 64.72
N GLY A 2 -38.90 17.68 64.08
CA GLY A 2 -38.68 16.27 64.38
C GLY A 2 -38.27 15.60 63.07
N LEU A 3 -37.31 14.66 63.18
CA LEU A 3 -37.16 13.45 62.35
C LEU A 3 -36.45 13.55 60.97
N PHE A 4 -35.15 13.21 61.00
CA PHE A 4 -34.52 12.01 60.43
C PHE A 4 -35.01 11.41 59.09
N GLY A 5 -34.04 11.13 58.21
CA GLY A 5 -33.88 9.81 57.56
C GLY A 5 -34.13 9.76 56.05
N GLY A 6 -33.10 9.42 55.26
CA GLY A 6 -33.27 9.12 53.83
C GLY A 6 -31.99 8.89 53.03
N GLU A 7 -31.08 8.04 53.51
CA GLU A 7 -30.09 7.36 52.66
C GLU A 7 -30.76 6.30 51.76
N LYS A 8 -30.05 5.92 50.68
CA LYS A 8 -30.28 4.81 49.74
C LYS A 8 -31.28 5.03 48.60
N LYS A 9 -30.72 5.37 47.42
CA LYS A 9 -30.79 4.55 46.19
C LYS A 9 -29.82 5.10 45.15
N ARG A 10 -28.53 4.81 45.34
CA ARG A 10 -27.65 4.45 44.23
C ARG A 10 -27.90 2.96 43.98
N ASP A 11 -27.67 2.49 42.76
CA ASP A 11 -27.98 1.15 42.23
C ASP A 11 -29.30 1.16 41.44
N ASP A 12 -29.26 1.66 40.21
CA ASP A 12 -30.13 1.25 39.08
C ASP A 12 -29.67 1.91 37.74
N ALA A 13 -28.36 2.02 37.52
CA ALA A 13 -27.80 2.55 36.27
C ALA A 13 -26.56 1.77 35.79
N ALA A 14 -26.53 0.46 35.99
CA ALA A 14 -25.59 -0.42 35.31
C ALA A 14 -26.14 -0.80 33.92
N LYS A 15 -25.94 0.14 32.99
CA LYS A 15 -25.67 -0.05 31.56
C LYS A 15 -26.17 -1.36 30.93
N LYS A 16 -27.32 -1.25 30.25
CA LYS A 16 -27.63 -2.07 29.07
C LYS A 16 -26.48 -1.93 28.06
N ALA A 17 -25.67 -2.97 27.92
CA ALA A 17 -24.72 -3.11 26.84
C ALA A 17 -25.51 -3.28 25.53
N VAL A 18 -25.80 -2.16 24.87
CA VAL A 18 -26.26 -2.15 23.48
C VAL A 18 -25.11 -2.75 22.67
N LYS A 19 -25.26 -4.00 22.23
CA LYS A 19 -24.41 -4.59 21.18
C LYS A 19 -24.62 -3.76 19.93
N GLN A 20 -23.90 -2.65 19.79
CA GLN A 20 -23.91 -1.87 18.57
C GLN A 20 -23.28 -2.75 17.48
N PRO A 21 -23.99 -2.98 16.36
CA PRO A 21 -23.39 -3.67 15.22
C PRO A 21 -22.16 -2.88 14.79
N LEU A 22 -21.07 -3.60 14.56
CA LEU A 22 -19.78 -3.01 14.26
C LEU A 22 -19.84 -2.16 12.99
N PRO A 23 -19.26 -0.95 12.99
CA PRO A 23 -19.15 -0.14 11.79
C PRO A 23 -18.01 -0.69 10.92
N ILE A 24 -18.31 -1.72 10.13
CA ILE A 24 -17.47 -2.25 9.03
C ILE A 24 -16.93 -1.10 8.16
N ASP A 25 -17.77 -0.09 7.92
CA ASP A 25 -17.40 1.11 7.15
C ASP A 25 -16.23 1.91 7.77
N LYS A 26 -16.09 1.88 9.10
CA LYS A 26 -15.01 2.57 9.81
C LYS A 26 -13.67 1.87 9.61
N ILE A 27 -13.66 0.54 9.57
CA ILE A 27 -12.46 -0.25 9.27
C ILE A 27 -12.03 0.00 7.82
N LEU A 28 -12.98 0.00 6.88
CA LEU A 28 -12.72 0.32 5.47
C LEU A 28 -12.13 1.72 5.28
N ASP A 29 -12.65 2.74 5.98
CA ASP A 29 -12.10 4.09 5.94
C ASP A 29 -10.67 4.16 6.49
N MET A 30 -10.42 3.51 7.64
CA MET A 30 -9.07 3.45 8.22
C MET A 30 -8.09 2.70 7.30
N ARG A 31 -8.53 1.64 6.64
CA ARG A 31 -7.71 0.89 5.66
C ARG A 31 -7.41 1.73 4.42
N LYS A 32 -8.40 2.47 3.89
CA LYS A 32 -8.19 3.43 2.78
C LYS A 32 -7.20 4.54 3.12
N ARG A 33 -7.08 4.89 4.41
CA ARG A 33 -6.08 5.82 4.94
C ARG A 33 -4.69 5.20 5.14
N GLY A 34 -4.52 3.91 4.84
CA GLY A 34 -3.24 3.20 4.97
C GLY A 34 -2.89 2.78 6.40
N LEU A 35 -3.85 2.74 7.32
CA LEU A 35 -3.62 2.22 8.67
C LEU A 35 -3.49 0.70 8.63
N SER A 36 -2.55 0.17 9.42
CA SER A 36 -2.40 -1.28 9.62
C SER A 36 -3.51 -1.85 10.52
N ASN A 37 -3.81 -3.16 10.39
CA ASN A 37 -4.82 -3.83 11.20
C ASN A 37 -4.59 -3.65 12.72
N ASN A 38 -3.33 -3.64 13.19
CA ASN A 38 -3.02 -3.41 14.59
C ASN A 38 -3.39 -1.98 15.04
N GLN A 39 -3.13 -0.97 14.21
CA GLN A 39 -3.50 0.42 14.50
C GLN A 39 -5.03 0.61 14.48
N ILE A 40 -5.72 -0.11 13.61
CA ILE A 40 -7.19 -0.13 13.54
C ILE A 40 -7.77 -0.74 14.82
N VAL A 41 -7.19 -1.85 15.30
CA VAL A 41 -7.59 -2.49 16.56
C VAL A 41 -7.42 -1.53 17.74
N GLU A 42 -6.29 -0.85 17.86
CA GLU A 42 -6.05 0.12 18.93
C GLU A 42 -7.02 1.32 18.85
N ALA A 43 -7.31 1.82 17.64
CA ALA A 43 -8.26 2.91 17.45
C ALA A 43 -9.69 2.50 17.84
N LEU A 44 -10.12 1.30 17.45
CA LEU A 44 -11.45 0.80 17.77
C LEU A 44 -11.60 0.40 19.25
N GLN A 45 -10.54 -0.10 19.88
CA GLN A 45 -10.54 -0.31 21.34
C GLN A 45 -10.72 1.00 22.10
N LYS A 46 -10.09 2.10 21.65
CA LYS A 46 -10.31 3.45 22.22
C LYS A 46 -11.75 3.94 22.06
N ASP A 47 -12.41 3.54 20.97
CA ASP A 47 -13.82 3.83 20.72
C ASP A 47 -14.78 2.90 21.49
N GLY A 48 -14.25 1.97 22.29
CA GLY A 48 -15.02 1.09 23.18
C GLY A 48 -15.51 -0.20 22.53
N TYR A 49 -15.01 -0.57 21.35
CA TYR A 49 -15.31 -1.86 20.74
C TYR A 49 -14.52 -2.98 21.40
N THR A 50 -15.17 -4.13 21.60
CA THR A 50 -14.49 -5.31 22.14
C THR A 50 -13.62 -5.98 21.08
N ILE A 51 -12.59 -6.70 21.53
CA ILE A 51 -11.64 -7.37 20.64
C ILE A 51 -12.34 -8.34 19.68
N THR A 52 -13.28 -9.14 20.19
CA THR A 52 -14.06 -10.10 19.39
C THR A 52 -14.87 -9.41 18.30
N GLN A 53 -15.49 -8.28 18.64
CA GLN A 53 -16.23 -7.47 17.69
C GLN A 53 -15.30 -6.90 16.60
N ILE A 54 -14.13 -6.37 16.98
CA ILE A 54 -13.17 -5.82 16.02
C ILE A 54 -12.70 -6.90 15.02
N PHE A 55 -12.41 -8.11 15.51
CA PHE A 55 -11.98 -9.21 14.65
C PHE A 55 -13.08 -9.71 13.71
N ASP A 56 -14.32 -9.81 14.20
CA ASP A 56 -15.46 -10.19 13.36
C ASP A 56 -15.64 -9.16 12.22
N ALA A 57 -15.56 -7.87 12.53
CA ALA A 57 -15.67 -6.82 11.52
C ALA A 57 -14.47 -6.75 10.55
N LEU A 58 -13.25 -7.03 11.01
CA LEU A 58 -12.06 -7.14 10.15
C LEU A 58 -12.22 -8.28 9.13
N ASN A 59 -12.66 -9.47 9.59
CA ASN A 59 -12.90 -10.61 8.72
C ASN A 59 -14.02 -10.31 7.70
N GLN A 60 -15.10 -9.64 8.13
CA GLN A 60 -16.17 -9.21 7.24
C GLN A 60 -15.71 -8.17 6.20
N CYS A 61 -14.83 -7.24 6.58
CA CYS A 61 -14.19 -6.31 5.64
C CYS A 61 -13.36 -7.04 4.58
N ASP A 62 -12.56 -8.03 4.97
CA ASP A 62 -11.69 -8.77 4.05
C ASP A 62 -12.50 -9.59 3.03
N LEU A 63 -13.60 -10.21 3.48
CA LEU A 63 -14.54 -10.90 2.60
C LEU A 63 -15.23 -9.95 1.60
N ARG A 64 -15.55 -8.73 2.04
CA ARG A 64 -16.19 -7.71 1.20
C ARG A 64 -15.22 -7.11 0.19
N GLU A 65 -13.97 -6.89 0.57
CA GLU A 65 -12.92 -6.40 -0.32
C GLU A 65 -12.58 -7.43 -1.41
N ALA A 66 -12.55 -8.73 -1.04
CA ALA A 66 -12.37 -9.82 -1.99
C ALA A 66 -13.50 -9.92 -3.04
N THR A 67 -14.73 -9.57 -2.66
CA THR A 67 -15.90 -9.60 -3.55
C THR A 67 -16.00 -8.34 -4.44
N ASP A 68 -15.59 -7.16 -3.95
CA ASP A 68 -15.62 -5.90 -4.71
C ASP A 68 -14.43 -5.76 -5.69
N ALA A 69 -13.31 -6.45 -5.42
CA ALA A 69 -12.13 -6.49 -6.30
C ALA A 69 -12.34 -7.28 -7.61
N GLY A 70 -13.55 -7.75 -7.92
CA GLY A 70 -13.86 -8.43 -9.18
C GLY A 70 -13.19 -9.81 -9.34
N MET A 71 -12.58 -10.34 -8.27
CA MET A 71 -12.15 -11.73 -8.21
C MET A 71 -13.40 -12.59 -8.10
N LYS A 72 -13.84 -13.14 -9.23
CA LYS A 72 -14.83 -14.23 -9.24
C LYS A 72 -14.37 -15.31 -8.25
N PRO A 73 -15.27 -15.90 -7.44
CA PRO A 73 -14.91 -17.07 -6.65
C PRO A 73 -14.36 -18.12 -7.61
N MET A 74 -13.13 -18.55 -7.34
CA MET A 74 -12.44 -19.55 -8.13
C MET A 74 -13.17 -20.88 -7.95
N GLU A 75 -14.08 -21.16 -8.87
CA GLU A 75 -14.76 -22.43 -9.07
C GLU A 75 -13.70 -23.44 -9.53
N GLY A 76 -13.02 -24.09 -8.57
CA GLY A 76 -11.94 -25.04 -8.88
C GLY A 76 -10.99 -25.41 -7.76
N ALA A 77 -11.42 -25.43 -6.49
CA ALA A 77 -10.67 -26.08 -5.43
C ALA A 77 -11.17 -27.53 -5.24
N PRO A 78 -10.28 -28.54 -5.17
CA PRO A 78 -10.67 -29.95 -5.05
C PRO A 78 -11.38 -30.22 -3.71
N ASP A 79 -12.50 -30.92 -3.80
CA ASP A 79 -13.23 -31.51 -2.67
C ASP A 79 -12.29 -32.33 -1.77
N LYS A 80 -11.81 -31.70 -0.69
CA LYS A 80 -11.39 -32.42 0.51
C LYS A 80 -12.53 -32.31 1.50
N PRO A 81 -13.10 -33.42 1.98
CA PRO A 81 -14.12 -33.36 3.02
C PRO A 81 -13.49 -32.73 4.27
N LEU A 82 -13.97 -31.53 4.60
CA LEU A 82 -13.75 -30.88 5.88
C LEU A 82 -14.53 -31.68 6.93
N ASP A 83 -13.76 -32.41 7.74
CA ASP A 83 -14.21 -33.04 8.96
C ASP A 83 -14.61 -31.95 9.95
N LEU A 84 -15.92 -31.71 10.05
CA LEU A 84 -16.55 -30.77 10.96
C LEU A 84 -16.58 -31.39 12.36
N GLY A 85 -15.55 -31.07 13.16
CA GLY A 85 -15.59 -31.30 14.60
C GLY A 85 -16.77 -30.55 15.23
N PRO A 86 -17.52 -31.16 16.16
CA PRO A 86 -18.73 -30.57 16.71
C PRO A 86 -18.42 -29.36 17.59
N SER A 87 -19.03 -28.23 17.24
CA SER A 87 -19.11 -27.02 18.05
C SER A 87 -19.77 -27.33 19.40
N GLN A 88 -19.06 -27.09 20.49
CA GLN A 88 -19.66 -27.02 21.82
C GLN A 88 -20.53 -25.76 21.91
N ILE A 89 -21.84 -25.99 21.99
CA ILE A 89 -22.84 -25.00 22.36
C ILE A 89 -22.92 -25.02 23.89
N GLU A 90 -22.56 -23.91 24.55
CA GLU A 90 -22.93 -23.65 25.94
C GLU A 90 -24.44 -23.37 26.04
N PRO A 91 -25.22 -24.08 26.86
CA PRO A 91 -26.59 -23.71 27.15
C PRO A 91 -26.68 -22.77 28.36
N ALA A 92 -27.42 -21.68 28.17
CA ALA A 92 -27.90 -20.80 29.24
C ALA A 92 -28.91 -21.52 30.16
N PRO A 93 -29.06 -21.10 31.43
CA PRO A 93 -30.02 -21.70 32.34
C PRO A 93 -31.39 -21.05 32.18
N ASP A 94 -32.44 -21.86 32.01
CA ASP A 94 -33.80 -21.39 32.26
C ASP A 94 -34.74 -22.46 32.80
N PHE A 95 -35.75 -21.95 33.49
CA PHE A 95 -36.47 -22.51 34.63
C PHE A 95 -37.87 -23.07 34.19
N TYR A 96 -38.38 -24.09 34.92
CA TYR A 96 -39.75 -24.67 34.92
C TYR A 96 -40.29 -25.44 33.69
N SER A 97 -40.69 -26.70 33.91
CA SER A 97 -42.11 -27.15 34.02
C SER A 97 -42.24 -28.64 33.68
N GLY A 98 -43.08 -29.35 34.44
CA GLY A 98 -43.23 -30.80 34.38
C GLY A 98 -44.00 -31.33 33.16
N GLY A 99 -43.81 -32.62 32.90
CA GLY A 99 -44.53 -33.38 31.89
C GLY A 99 -43.92 -34.77 31.72
N ALA A 100 -44.56 -35.77 32.32
CA ALA A 100 -44.13 -37.17 32.23
C ALA A 100 -44.45 -37.76 30.85
N GLN A 101 -43.43 -38.31 30.17
CA GLN A 101 -43.60 -39.30 29.10
C GLN A 101 -42.54 -40.40 29.22
N PRO A 102 -42.89 -41.66 28.93
CA PRO A 102 -41.96 -42.79 28.95
C PRO A 102 -41.01 -42.74 27.74
N PRO A 103 -39.71 -43.03 27.90
CA PRO A 103 -38.74 -42.92 26.82
C PRO A 103 -38.82 -44.13 25.88
N GLN A 104 -38.93 -43.85 24.57
CA GLN A 104 -38.57 -44.82 23.55
C GLN A 104 -37.05 -45.00 23.54
N GLN A 105 -36.62 -46.25 23.61
CA GLN A 105 -35.23 -46.65 23.44
C GLN A 105 -34.77 -46.30 22.04
N LEU A 106 -33.86 -45.33 21.96
CA LEU A 106 -33.03 -45.07 20.79
C LEU A 106 -31.67 -45.69 21.07
N ASP A 107 -31.37 -46.72 20.30
CA ASP A 107 -30.09 -47.41 20.25
C ASP A 107 -29.05 -46.44 19.67
N TYR A 108 -28.27 -45.81 20.54
CA TYR A 108 -27.10 -45.02 20.17
C TYR A 108 -25.87 -45.93 20.16
N PRO A 109 -25.05 -45.94 19.09
CA PRO A 109 -23.78 -46.63 19.10
C PRO A 109 -22.86 -46.03 20.17
N GLN A 110 -22.46 -46.89 21.11
CA GLN A 110 -21.36 -46.63 22.03
C GLN A 110 -20.05 -46.42 21.28
N GLY A 111 -19.47 -45.24 21.46
CA GLY A 111 -18.09 -44.94 21.14
C GLY A 111 -17.75 -43.58 21.73
N TYR A 112 -16.62 -43.48 22.42
CA TYR A 112 -16.13 -42.34 23.21
C TYR A 112 -16.70 -42.22 24.64
N GLN A 113 -16.38 -43.22 25.47
CA GLN A 113 -16.10 -42.94 26.88
C GLN A 113 -14.77 -42.19 26.96
N GLN A 114 -14.80 -40.94 27.44
CA GLN A 114 -13.63 -40.23 27.92
C GLN A 114 -13.31 -40.73 29.34
N PRO A 115 -12.11 -41.28 29.61
CA PRO A 115 -11.69 -41.66 30.95
C PRO A 115 -11.15 -40.43 31.68
N TYR A 116 -12.02 -39.64 32.28
CA TYR A 116 -11.65 -38.58 33.23
C TYR A 116 -12.32 -38.85 34.59
N MET A 117 -11.95 -39.96 35.22
CA MET A 117 -12.19 -40.18 36.66
C MET A 117 -11.04 -41.02 37.20
N GLY A 118 -10.05 -40.37 37.83
CA GLY A 118 -9.00 -41.08 38.56
C GLY A 118 -7.63 -40.42 38.67
N MET A 119 -7.35 -39.30 37.99
CA MET A 119 -6.05 -38.63 38.16
C MET A 119 -6.01 -37.87 39.47
N THR A 120 -4.95 -38.06 40.25
CA THR A 120 -4.65 -37.20 41.40
C THR A 120 -4.27 -35.80 40.89
N GLU A 121 -4.45 -34.78 41.72
CA GLU A 121 -4.12 -33.39 41.37
C GLU A 121 -2.64 -33.24 40.94
N GLU A 122 -1.76 -34.09 41.48
CA GLU A 122 -0.34 -34.17 41.12
C GLU A 122 -0.11 -34.68 39.69
N GLU A 123 -0.81 -35.74 39.25
CA GLU A 123 -0.70 -36.27 37.87
C GLU A 123 -1.24 -35.29 36.81
N LEU A 124 -2.20 -34.45 37.21
CA LEU A 124 -2.82 -33.44 36.35
C LEU A 124 -1.87 -32.24 36.15
N VAL A 125 -1.15 -31.84 37.21
CA VAL A 125 -0.11 -30.81 37.14
C VAL A 125 1.08 -31.31 36.31
N GLU A 126 1.51 -32.56 36.47
CA GLU A 126 2.64 -33.13 35.72
C GLU A 126 2.34 -33.19 34.21
N LYS A 127 1.11 -33.54 33.82
CA LYS A 127 0.67 -33.45 32.42
C LYS A 127 0.56 -32.02 31.91
N ILE A 128 0.10 -31.09 32.74
CA ILE A 128 0.06 -29.68 32.36
C ILE A 128 1.49 -29.16 32.17
N GLU A 129 2.44 -29.57 33.00
CA GLU A 129 3.86 -29.21 32.90
C GLU A 129 4.48 -29.80 31.62
N GLU A 130 4.28 -31.09 31.33
CA GLU A 130 4.75 -31.74 30.10
C GLU A 130 4.19 -31.06 28.83
N VAL A 131 2.89 -30.77 28.82
CA VAL A 131 2.23 -30.05 27.72
C VAL A 131 2.75 -28.62 27.61
N THR A 132 3.01 -27.96 28.75
CA THR A 132 3.52 -26.59 28.77
C THR A 132 4.97 -26.51 28.30
N GLU A 133 5.84 -27.43 28.72
CA GLU A 133 7.23 -27.52 28.26
C GLU A 133 7.29 -27.79 26.75
N THR A 134 6.50 -28.74 26.26
CA THR A 134 6.43 -29.05 24.83
C THR A 134 5.96 -27.86 24.00
N ILE A 135 4.91 -27.16 24.47
CA ILE A 135 4.39 -25.96 23.78
C ILE A 135 5.41 -24.82 23.82
N ILE A 136 6.11 -24.61 24.94
CA ILE A 136 7.12 -23.56 25.08
C ILE A 136 8.30 -23.84 24.15
N GLU A 137 8.81 -25.08 24.09
CA GLU A 137 9.93 -25.44 23.21
C GLU A 137 9.57 -25.28 21.73
N GLU A 138 8.38 -25.73 21.32
CA GLU A 138 7.91 -25.59 19.94
C GLU A 138 7.82 -24.10 19.55
N LYS A 139 7.21 -23.27 20.39
CA LYS A 139 7.07 -21.83 20.12
C LYS A 139 8.40 -21.08 20.21
N TRP A 140 9.30 -21.50 21.10
CA TRP A 140 10.64 -20.92 21.16
C TRP A 140 11.43 -21.22 19.90
N LYS A 141 11.34 -22.44 19.37
CA LYS A 141 11.98 -22.83 18.11
C LYS A 141 11.44 -22.03 16.92
N ASP A 142 10.12 -21.91 16.78
CA ASP A 142 9.48 -21.09 15.73
C ASP A 142 9.93 -19.63 15.81
N PHE A 143 10.06 -19.10 17.04
CA PHE A 143 10.52 -17.74 17.29
C PHE A 143 11.97 -17.55 16.86
N VAL A 144 12.87 -18.46 17.24
CA VAL A 144 14.29 -18.43 16.85
C VAL A 144 14.42 -18.48 15.32
N GLU A 145 13.69 -19.37 14.65
CA GLU A 145 13.70 -19.45 13.19
C GLU A 145 13.22 -18.14 12.53
N THR A 146 12.21 -17.49 13.12
CA THR A 146 11.72 -16.19 12.64
C THR A 146 12.76 -15.09 12.84
N VAL A 147 13.47 -15.09 13.98
CA VAL A 147 14.55 -14.13 14.26
C VAL A 147 15.70 -14.30 13.27
N GLU A 148 16.09 -15.54 12.95
CA GLU A 148 17.10 -15.82 11.92
C GLU A 148 16.69 -15.26 10.55
N LYS A 149 15.43 -15.48 10.13
CA LYS A 149 14.90 -14.90 8.89
C LYS A 149 14.94 -13.36 8.89
N ILE A 150 14.66 -12.73 10.04
CA ILE A 150 14.73 -11.27 10.19
C ILE A 150 16.18 -10.78 10.07
N ILE A 151 17.15 -11.52 10.63
CA ILE A 151 18.58 -11.19 10.51
C ILE A 151 19.01 -11.28 9.05
N ASP A 152 18.64 -12.33 8.34
CA ASP A 152 18.96 -12.49 6.92
C ASP A 152 18.34 -11.39 6.07
N TRP A 153 17.07 -11.07 6.32
CA TRP A 153 16.39 -9.96 5.66
C TRP A 153 17.07 -8.62 5.96
N LYS A 154 17.46 -8.36 7.21
CA LYS A 154 18.20 -7.15 7.59
C LYS A 154 19.53 -7.06 6.84
N ASN A 155 20.26 -8.16 6.73
CA ASN A 155 21.53 -8.20 6.02
C ASN A 155 21.35 -7.91 4.53
N ALA A 156 20.38 -8.58 3.88
CA ALA A 156 20.05 -8.34 2.48
C ALA A 156 19.54 -6.91 2.21
N PHE A 157 18.78 -6.33 3.14
CA PHE A 157 18.33 -4.94 3.07
C PHE A 157 19.50 -3.96 3.20
N THR A 158 20.41 -4.21 4.14
CA THR A 158 21.61 -3.38 4.35
C THR A 158 22.49 -3.37 3.10
N GLU A 159 22.70 -4.54 2.47
CA GLU A 159 23.44 -4.65 1.22
C GLU A 159 22.79 -3.85 0.08
N LYS A 160 21.46 -3.91 -0.05
CA LYS A 160 20.71 -3.11 -1.03
C LYS A 160 20.82 -1.62 -0.77
N VAL A 161 20.74 -1.18 0.49
CA VAL A 161 20.90 0.23 0.87
C VAL A 161 22.30 0.73 0.53
N ASP A 162 23.33 -0.07 0.83
CA ASP A 162 24.71 0.25 0.46
C ASP A 162 24.90 0.31 -1.06
N GLY A 163 24.24 -0.57 -1.81
CA GLY A 163 24.19 -0.52 -3.27
C GLY A 163 23.59 0.78 -3.79
N ILE A 164 22.41 1.16 -3.29
CA ILE A 164 21.73 2.41 -3.67
C ILE A 164 22.59 3.63 -3.33
N ALA A 165 23.26 3.64 -2.18
CA ALA A 165 24.14 4.73 -1.79
C ALA A 165 25.31 4.91 -2.79
N LYS A 166 25.90 3.81 -3.25
CA LYS A 166 26.97 3.83 -4.27
C LYS A 166 26.45 4.29 -5.63
N ASP A 167 25.28 3.82 -6.04
CA ASP A 167 24.66 4.22 -7.31
C ASP A 167 24.32 5.71 -7.31
N LEU A 168 23.86 6.26 -6.18
CA LEU A 168 23.58 7.68 -6.02
C LEU A 168 24.85 8.54 -6.08
N GLU A 169 25.95 8.07 -5.48
CA GLU A 169 27.26 8.72 -5.59
C GLU A 169 27.77 8.70 -7.03
N HIS A 170 27.61 7.58 -7.75
CA HIS A 170 27.98 7.48 -9.17
C HIS A 170 27.13 8.42 -10.04
N LEU A 171 25.81 8.43 -9.83
CA LEU A 171 24.88 9.31 -10.54
C LEU A 171 25.23 10.78 -10.33
N LYS A 172 25.60 11.17 -9.10
CA LYS A 172 26.07 12.52 -8.79
C LYS A 172 27.33 12.86 -9.59
N GLN A 173 28.31 11.96 -9.65
CA GLN A 173 29.54 12.18 -10.42
C GLN A 173 29.27 12.29 -11.93
N GLU A 174 28.36 11.48 -12.47
CA GLU A 174 27.94 11.57 -13.87
C GLU A 174 27.19 12.88 -14.15
N PHE A 175 26.31 13.30 -13.24
CA PHE A 175 25.61 14.58 -13.33
C PHE A 175 26.59 15.76 -13.32
N ASP A 176 27.59 15.76 -12.45
CA ASP A 176 28.62 16.82 -12.40
C ASP A 176 29.45 16.88 -13.70
N LYS A 177 29.79 15.72 -14.26
CA LYS A 177 30.45 15.62 -15.57
C LYS A 177 29.56 16.17 -16.68
N LEU A 178 28.28 15.79 -16.68
CA LEU A 178 27.30 16.26 -17.67
C LEU A 178 27.09 17.76 -17.56
N HIS A 179 26.92 18.31 -16.35
CA HIS A 179 26.78 19.73 -16.11
C HIS A 179 27.99 20.50 -16.62
N THR A 180 29.19 20.01 -16.36
CA THR A 180 30.44 20.59 -16.89
C THR A 180 30.49 20.53 -18.42
N ALA A 181 30.08 19.41 -19.02
CA ALA A 181 30.03 19.24 -20.48
C ALA A 181 29.01 20.18 -21.14
N ILE A 182 27.84 20.36 -20.52
CA ILE A 182 26.80 21.28 -20.97
C ILE A 182 27.30 22.72 -20.90
N LEU A 183 27.90 23.14 -19.78
CA LEU A 183 28.47 24.49 -19.66
C LEU A 183 29.51 24.77 -20.76
N ARG A 184 30.43 23.83 -21.01
CA ARG A 184 31.39 23.94 -22.11
C ARG A 184 30.71 24.02 -23.47
N LYS A 185 29.65 23.25 -23.71
CA LYS A 185 28.88 23.31 -24.95
C LYS A 185 28.15 24.63 -25.13
N VAL A 186 27.59 25.20 -24.07
CA VAL A 186 26.95 26.52 -24.08
C VAL A 186 27.98 27.61 -24.36
N GLU A 187 29.16 27.58 -23.73
CA GLU A 187 30.26 28.52 -24.03
C GLU A 187 30.74 28.41 -25.49
N GLN A 188 30.85 27.18 -26.02
CA GLN A 188 31.18 26.96 -27.44
C GLN A 188 30.08 27.52 -28.35
N TYR A 189 28.82 27.33 -27.99
CA TYR A 189 27.68 27.86 -28.74
C TYR A 189 27.67 29.39 -28.73
N ASP A 190 27.91 30.02 -27.59
CA ASP A 190 28.00 31.48 -27.46
C ASP A 190 29.12 32.06 -28.35
N LYS A 191 30.32 31.46 -28.30
CA LYS A 191 31.43 31.83 -29.20
C LYS A 191 31.07 31.63 -30.68
N SER A 192 30.44 30.51 -31.02
CA SER A 192 29.99 30.25 -32.39
C SER A 192 28.96 31.28 -32.85
N MET A 193 28.00 31.65 -31.99
CA MET A 193 26.98 32.65 -32.28
C MET A 193 27.60 34.05 -32.45
N GLY A 194 28.60 34.40 -31.63
CA GLY A 194 29.38 35.62 -31.79
C GLY A 194 30.11 35.68 -33.13
N ASN A 195 30.77 34.58 -33.52
CA ASN A 195 31.43 34.47 -34.83
C ASN A 195 30.45 34.56 -36.00
N VAL A 196 29.29 33.89 -35.91
CA VAL A 196 28.23 33.98 -36.90
C VAL A 196 27.70 35.41 -36.99
N GLY A 197 27.53 36.11 -35.87
CA GLY A 197 27.14 37.52 -35.87
C GLY A 197 28.16 38.43 -36.57
N ALA A 198 29.45 38.19 -36.34
CA ALA A 198 30.53 38.92 -37.03
C ALA A 198 30.54 38.63 -38.54
N GLN A 199 30.38 37.37 -38.94
CA GLN A 199 30.29 36.98 -40.36
C GLN A 199 29.04 37.57 -41.03
N LEU A 200 27.89 37.54 -40.34
CA LEU A 200 26.65 38.13 -40.82
C LEU A 200 26.79 39.63 -41.04
N LYS A 201 27.46 40.34 -40.13
CA LYS A 201 27.75 41.77 -40.27
C LYS A 201 28.71 42.06 -41.44
N ALA A 202 29.74 41.24 -41.62
CA ALA A 202 30.62 41.35 -42.78
C ALA A 202 29.85 41.12 -44.09
N MET A 203 28.96 40.12 -44.11
CA MET A 203 28.09 39.86 -45.26
C MET A 203 27.12 41.01 -45.51
N GLU A 204 26.57 41.63 -44.46
CA GLU A 204 25.73 42.83 -44.56
C GLU A 204 26.51 44.00 -45.20
N MET A 205 27.77 44.20 -44.81
CA MET A 205 28.64 45.22 -45.41
C MET A 205 28.91 44.93 -46.89
N VAL A 206 29.24 43.69 -47.24
CA VAL A 206 29.43 43.27 -48.63
C VAL A 206 28.15 43.50 -49.44
N PHE A 207 26.97 43.17 -48.88
CA PHE A 207 25.69 43.46 -49.54
C PHE A 207 25.47 44.96 -49.75
N LYS A 208 25.79 45.80 -48.77
CA LYS A 208 25.69 47.27 -48.90
C LYS A 208 26.60 47.82 -50.00
N ASP A 209 27.79 47.25 -50.19
CA ASP A 209 28.71 47.68 -51.24
C ASP A 209 28.32 47.15 -52.64
N VAL A 210 27.78 45.93 -52.69
CA VAL A 210 27.44 45.22 -53.93
C VAL A 210 26.09 45.65 -54.51
N LEU A 211 25.08 45.97 -53.68
CA LEU A 211 23.75 46.37 -54.13
C LEU A 211 23.76 47.62 -55.05
N PRO A 212 24.50 48.71 -54.73
CA PRO A 212 24.64 49.86 -55.61
C PRO A 212 25.29 49.50 -56.94
N GLN A 213 26.38 48.71 -56.91
CA GLN A 213 27.08 48.30 -58.14
C GLN A 213 26.18 47.46 -59.05
N PHE A 214 25.39 46.53 -58.50
CA PHE A 214 24.40 45.79 -59.30
C PHE A 214 23.34 46.71 -59.89
N THR A 215 22.83 47.66 -59.11
CA THR A 215 21.82 48.62 -59.58
C THR A 215 22.35 49.49 -60.71
N ASP A 216 23.58 49.99 -60.58
CA ASP A 216 24.25 50.78 -61.61
C ASP A 216 24.54 49.96 -62.86
N ASN A 217 25.04 48.72 -62.71
CA ASN A 217 25.29 47.82 -63.82
C ASN A 217 24.01 47.46 -64.59
N VAL A 218 22.91 47.17 -63.90
CA VAL A 218 21.61 46.91 -64.51
C VAL A 218 21.11 48.17 -65.25
N LYS A 219 21.26 49.35 -64.66
CA LYS A 219 20.91 50.63 -65.30
C LYS A 219 21.74 50.89 -66.57
N MET A 220 23.05 50.64 -66.53
CA MET A 220 23.92 50.73 -67.70
C MET A 220 23.53 49.71 -68.78
N LEU A 221 23.23 48.47 -68.41
CA LEU A 221 22.76 47.43 -69.35
C LEU A 221 21.47 47.85 -70.04
N SER A 222 20.53 48.42 -69.27
CA SER A 222 19.27 48.96 -69.80
C SER A 222 19.53 50.09 -70.81
N GLN A 223 20.44 51.01 -70.50
CA GLN A 223 20.82 52.11 -71.40
C GLN A 223 21.51 51.62 -72.68
N VAL A 224 22.42 50.66 -72.59
CA VAL A 224 23.08 50.05 -73.74
C VAL A 224 22.05 49.34 -74.63
N THR A 225 21.12 48.60 -74.02
CA THR A 225 20.04 47.90 -74.74
C THR A 225 19.11 48.89 -75.44
N GLU A 226 18.72 49.98 -74.78
CA GLU A 226 17.93 51.05 -75.40
C GLU A 226 18.68 51.73 -76.56
N GLY A 227 19.99 52.00 -76.39
CA GLY A 227 20.84 52.58 -77.42
C GLY A 227 20.90 51.70 -78.66
N ILE A 228 21.10 50.38 -78.48
CA ILE A 228 21.07 49.39 -79.55
C ILE A 228 19.70 49.36 -80.23
N SER A 229 18.61 49.35 -79.46
CA SER A 229 17.24 49.37 -79.98
C SER A 229 16.94 50.61 -80.83
N LYS A 230 17.31 51.81 -80.36
CA LYS A 230 17.14 53.08 -81.09
C LYS A 230 17.98 53.12 -82.38
N LYS A 231 19.23 52.67 -82.33
CA LYS A 231 20.13 52.64 -83.50
C LYS A 231 19.60 51.69 -84.58
N ARG A 232 18.95 50.59 -84.17
CA ARG A 232 18.30 49.63 -85.06
C ARG A 232 17.02 50.19 -85.72
N ARG A 233 16.25 51.06 -85.03
CA ARG A 233 15.07 51.75 -85.60
C ARG A 233 15.42 52.84 -86.63
N LYS A 234 16.58 53.51 -86.52
CA LYS A 234 17.00 54.55 -87.49
C LYS A 234 17.59 53.99 -88.80
N LYS A 235 17.87 52.69 -88.87
CA LYS A 235 18.44 52.01 -90.05
C LYS A 235 17.39 51.29 -90.92
N LYS A 236 16.11 51.36 -90.52
CA LYS A 236 14.95 51.01 -91.34
C LYS A 236 14.28 52.29 -91.77
#